data_AF-A0A7C8D2S0-F1
#
_entry.id   AF-A0A7C8D2S0-F1
#
_cell.length_a   1.000
_cell.length_b   1.000
_cell.length_c   1.000
_cell.angle_alpha   90.00
_cell.angle_beta   90.00
_cell.angle_gamma   90.00
#
_symmetry.space_group_name_H-M   'P 1'
#
loop_
_entity.id
_entity.type
_entity.pdbx_description
1 polymer ?
#
loop_
_entity_poly.entity_id
_entity_poly.type
_entity_poly.pdbx_seq_one_letter_code
_entity_poly.pdbx_strand_id
1 'polypeptide(L)' 'RLLEPGMVLTIEPGLYFGAWRPDIEIDEKWSGIGIRIEDDILITDDGYEVLTQDCPKTIEELEGIIGTSS' A
#
# COMPACT_ATOMS: atom_id res chain seq x y z
N ARG A 1 18.68 -7.81 -10.57
CA ARG A 1 18.23 -8.89 -11.47
C ARG A 1 17.07 -8.34 -12.29
N LEU A 2 16.93 -8.70 -13.56
CA LEU A 2 15.74 -8.33 -14.34
C LEU A 2 14.57 -9.23 -13.91
N LEU A 3 13.35 -8.72 -13.99
CA LEU A 3 12.14 -9.52 -13.74
C LEU A 3 11.88 -10.42 -14.95
N GLU A 4 11.50 -11.67 -14.68
CA GLU A 4 11.28 -12.70 -15.69
C GLU A 4 9.85 -13.27 -15.53
N PRO A 5 9.16 -13.66 -16.61
CA PRO A 5 7.84 -14.29 -16.54
C PRO A 5 7.82 -15.48 -15.57
N GLY A 6 6.74 -15.60 -14.79
CA GLY A 6 6.57 -16.61 -13.75
C GLY A 6 7.13 -16.20 -12.37
N MET A 7 7.84 -15.07 -12.26
CA MET A 7 8.19 -14.50 -10.95
C MET A 7 6.95 -13.91 -10.27
N VAL A 8 6.85 -14.10 -8.95
CA VAL A 8 5.86 -13.45 -8.09
C VAL A 8 6.59 -12.58 -7.07
N LEU A 9 6.13 -11.36 -6.86
CA LEU A 9 6.70 -10.39 -5.93
C LEU A 9 5.63 -9.44 -5.39
N THR A 10 5.93 -8.79 -4.27
CA THR A 10 5.10 -7.73 -3.69
C THR A 10 5.42 -6.37 -4.29
N ILE A 11 4.42 -5.51 -4.39
CA ILE A 11 4.57 -4.06 -4.56
C ILE A 11 3.94 -3.39 -3.35
N GLU A 12 4.77 -2.86 -2.46
CA GLU A 12 4.37 -2.54 -1.08
C GLU A 12 4.84 -1.15 -0.57
N PRO A 13 4.55 -0.04 -1.27
CA PRO A 13 4.94 1.29 -0.79
C PRO A 13 4.28 1.62 0.56
N GLY A 14 5.05 2.21 1.47
CA GLY A 14 4.57 2.66 2.78
C GLY A 14 5.20 3.96 3.26
N LEU A 15 4.43 4.72 4.03
CA LEU A 15 4.83 5.95 4.71
C LEU A 15 4.57 5.82 6.20
N TYR A 16 5.55 6.20 7.02
CA TYR A 16 5.50 6.07 8.47
C TYR A 16 5.95 7.38 9.13
N PHE A 17 5.01 8.03 9.79
CA PHE A 17 5.21 9.28 10.52
C PHE A 17 5.41 8.96 12.00
N GLY A 18 6.59 8.47 12.34
CA GLY A 18 6.86 7.94 13.68
C GLY A 18 6.92 9.04 14.75
N ALA A 19 5.88 9.13 15.59
CA ALA A 19 5.84 10.02 16.76
C ALA A 19 7.01 9.80 17.74
N TRP A 20 7.66 8.63 17.65
CA TRP A 20 8.80 8.24 18.47
C TRP A 20 10.16 8.70 17.90
N ARG A 21 10.19 9.39 16.75
CA ARG A 21 11.42 9.89 16.13
C ARG A 21 11.74 11.29 16.66
N PRO A 22 12.73 11.44 17.57
CA PRO A 22 13.07 12.75 18.12
C PRO A 22 13.87 13.63 17.14
N ASP A 23 14.35 13.04 16.03
CA ASP A 23 15.24 13.64 15.05
C ASP A 23 14.53 14.24 13.83
N ILE A 24 13.19 14.14 13.77
CA ILE A 24 12.37 14.64 12.66
C ILE A 24 11.19 15.42 13.23
N GLU A 25 11.01 16.65 12.75
CA GLU A 25 9.80 17.43 13.05
C GLU A 25 8.64 16.95 12.16
N ILE A 26 7.54 16.58 12.79
CA ILE A 26 6.34 16.04 12.13
C ILE A 26 5.15 16.88 12.60
N ASP A 27 4.32 17.34 11.66
CA ASP A 27 3.04 18.00 11.96
C ASP A 27 2.17 17.04 12.79
N GLU A 28 1.63 17.53 13.91
CA GLU A 28 0.87 16.75 14.89
C GLU A 28 -0.27 15.96 14.22
N LYS A 29 -0.90 16.51 13.17
CA LYS A 29 -1.99 15.83 12.46
C LYS A 29 -1.57 14.54 11.74
N TRP A 30 -0.27 14.37 11.47
CA TRP A 30 0.29 13.17 10.84
C TRP A 30 1.03 12.28 11.84
N SER A 31 1.32 12.77 13.04
CA SER A 31 2.14 12.08 14.02
C SER A 31 1.51 10.75 14.47
N GLY A 32 2.29 9.68 14.43
CA GLY A 32 1.87 8.33 14.82
C GLY A 32 1.15 7.55 13.71
N ILE A 33 0.98 8.13 12.52
CA ILE A 33 0.32 7.46 11.39
C ILE A 33 1.32 6.62 10.60
N GLY A 34 0.97 5.38 10.31
CA GLY A 34 1.70 4.50 9.39
C GLY A 34 0.73 3.86 8.40
N ILE A 35 1.04 3.96 7.11
CA ILE A 35 0.20 3.45 6.02
C ILE A 35 1.09 2.66 5.06
N ARG A 36 0.62 1.49 4.63
CA ARG A 36 1.20 0.68 3.55
C ARG A 36 0.06 0.10 2.72
N ILE A 37 0.20 0.15 1.41
CA ILE A 37 -0.69 -0.55 0.48
C ILE A 37 0.18 -1.57 -0.25
N GLU A 38 -0.28 -2.81 -0.34
CA GLU A 38 0.50 -3.95 -0.81
C GLU A 38 -0.33 -4.84 -1.72
N ASP A 39 0.27 -5.27 -2.82
CA ASP A 39 -0.29 -6.24 -3.75
C ASP A 39 0.74 -7.29 -4.15
N ASP A 40 0.27 -8.52 -4.40
CA ASP A 40 1.04 -9.60 -5.01
C ASP A 40 0.92 -9.53 -6.53
N ILE A 41 2.06 -9.49 -7.22
CA ILE A 41 2.17 -9.33 -8.65
C ILE A 41 2.83 -10.55 -9.28
N LEU A 42 2.18 -11.15 -10.28
CA LEU A 42 2.77 -12.15 -11.18
C LEU A 42 3.31 -11.44 -12.42
N ILE A 43 4.58 -11.65 -12.76
CA ILE A 43 5.15 -11.20 -14.03
C ILE A 43 4.75 -12.16 -15.13
N THR A 44 4.18 -11.64 -16.21
CA THR A 44 3.77 -12.38 -17.40
C THR A 44 4.70 -12.04 -18.57
N ASP A 45 4.56 -12.76 -19.69
CA ASP A 45 5.38 -12.50 -20.90
C ASP A 45 5.19 -11.06 -21.44
N ASP A 46 3.98 -10.50 -21.26
CA ASP A 46 3.57 -9.21 -21.85
C ASP A 46 3.39 -8.09 -20.81
N GLY A 47 3.65 -8.37 -19.52
CA GLY A 47 3.43 -7.41 -18.44
C GLY A 47 3.31 -8.06 -17.07
N TYR A 48 2.18 -7.86 -16.41
CA TYR A 48 1.92 -8.39 -15.08
C TYR A 48 0.42 -8.62 -14.81
N GLU A 49 0.14 -9.49 -13.84
CA GLU A 49 -1.18 -9.70 -13.26
C GLU A 49 -1.16 -9.38 -11.76
N VAL A 50 -2.19 -8.69 -11.28
CA VAL A 50 -2.37 -8.39 -9.85
C VAL A 50 -3.20 -9.49 -9.22
N LEU A 51 -2.56 -10.35 -8.42
CA LEU A 51 -3.21 -11.54 -7.82
C LEU A 51 -4.17 -11.17 -6.69
N THR A 52 -3.95 -10.02 -6.06
CA THR A 52 -4.72 -9.50 -4.91
C THR A 52 -5.62 -8.32 -5.29
N GLN A 53 -5.99 -8.19 -6.56
CA GLN A 53 -6.75 -7.03 -7.07
C GLN A 53 -8.11 -6.84 -6.40
N ASP A 54 -8.75 -7.92 -5.96
CA ASP A 54 -10.09 -7.90 -5.35
C ASP A 54 -10.10 -7.31 -3.93
N CYS A 55 -8.93 -7.08 -3.33
CA CYS A 55 -8.81 -6.42 -2.04
C CYS A 55 -9.07 -4.91 -2.22
N PRO A 56 -10.12 -4.33 -1.61
CA PRO A 56 -10.45 -2.90 -1.74
C PRO A 56 -9.32 -2.05 -1.16
N LYS A 57 -8.87 -1.05 -1.91
CA LYS A 57 -7.71 -0.24 -1.54
C LYS A 57 -7.82 1.23 -1.89
N THR A 58 -8.82 1.61 -2.70
CA THR A 58 -9.18 3.01 -2.90
C THR A 58 -10.01 3.54 -1.73
N ILE A 59 -10.03 4.86 -1.57
CA ILE A 59 -10.81 5.51 -0.50
C ILE A 59 -12.29 5.18 -0.70
N GLU A 60 -12.79 5.31 -1.93
CA GLU A 60 -14.19 5.09 -2.26
C GLU A 60 -14.65 3.64 -1.99
N GLU A 61 -13.82 2.65 -2.32
CA GLU A 61 -14.12 1.24 -2.02
C GLU A 61 -14.18 0.99 -0.50
N LEU A 62 -13.20 1.51 0.24
CA LEU A 62 -13.13 1.32 1.69
C LEU A 62 -14.28 2.03 2.41
N GLU A 63 -14.57 3.28 2.04
CA GLU A 63 -15.71 4.03 2.58
C GLU A 63 -17.05 3.40 2.20
N GLY A 64 -17.15 2.79 1.01
CA GLY A 64 -18.34 2.04 0.60
C GLY A 64 -18.62 0.80 1.46
N ILE A 65 -17.59 0.20 2.06
CA ILE A 65 -17.71 -1.01 2.90
C ILE A 65 -17.86 -0.66 4.38
N ILE A 66 -17.02 0.25 4.88
CA ILE A 66 -16.91 0.58 6.31
C ILE A 66 -17.89 1.70 6.68
N GLY A 67 -18.28 2.53 5.72
CA GLY A 67 -18.99 3.78 5.92
C GLY A 67 -18.03 4.95 6.18
N THR A 68 -18.55 6.17 6.02
CA THR A 68 -17.84 7.40 6.38
C THR A 68 -18.13 7.78 7.82
N SER A 69 -17.14 8.32 8.54
CA SER A 69 -17.38 8.92 9.84
C SER A 69 -18.17 10.22 9.67
N SER A 70 -19.31 10.34 10.36
CA SER A 70 -20.15 11.55 10.40
C SER A 70 -19.61 12.62 11.32
#